data_AF-K0VJP0-F1
#
_entry.id   AF-K0VJP0-F1
#
_cell.length_a   1.000
_cell.length_b   1.000
_cell.length_c   1.000
_cell.angle_alpha   90.00
_cell.angle_beta   90.00
_cell.angle_gamma   90.00
#
_symmetry.space_group_name_H-M   'P 1'
#
loop_
_entity.id
_entity.type
_entity.pdbx_description
1 polymer ?
#
loop_
_entity_poly.entity_id
_entity_poly.type
_entity_poly.pdbx_seq_one_letter_code
_entity_poly.pdbx_strand_id
1 'polypeptide(L)' 'MIAILETLDRGTPRGMRDRAILLIGFAGGLRRSEIVGLDCGRDQTEGGCGWVETLAKGLLVTLLG' A
#
# COMPACT_ATOMS: atom_id res chain seq x y z
N MET A 1 -4.40 1.42 15.84
CA MET A 1 -3.45 1.11 14.74
C MET A 1 -2.02 0.90 15.26
N ILE A 2 -1.50 1.75 16.14
CA ILE A 2 -0.11 1.68 16.64
C ILE A 2 0.26 0.29 17.19
N ALA A 3 -0.56 -0.27 18.09
CA ALA A 3 -0.31 -1.60 18.66
C ALA A 3 -0.24 -2.75 17.62
N ILE A 4 -1.00 -2.67 16.52
CA ILE A 4 -0.96 -3.68 15.44
C ILE A 4 0.32 -3.54 14.63
N LEU A 5 0.78 -2.31 14.40
CA LEU A 5 2.03 -2.09 13.68
C LEU A 5 3.22 -2.59 14.50
N GLU A 6 3.20 -2.47 15.82
CA GLU A 6 4.30 -2.90 16.69
C GLU A 6 4.52 -4.41 16.70
N THR A 7 3.51 -5.22 16.36
CA THR A 7 3.65 -6.69 16.26
C THR A 7 4.32 -7.14 14.96
N LEU A 8 4.50 -6.25 13.98
CA LEU A 8 5.07 -6.57 12.67
C LEU A 8 6.58 -6.29 12.64
N ASP A 9 7.36 -7.35 12.43
CA ASP A 9 8.82 -7.30 12.39
C ASP A 9 9.36 -6.47 11.21
N ARG A 10 10.01 -5.34 11.53
CA ARG A 10 10.60 -4.42 10.56
C ARG A 10 11.88 -4.96 9.90
N GLY A 11 12.48 -6.02 10.46
CA GLY A 11 13.66 -6.67 9.93
C GLY A 11 13.37 -7.60 8.75
N THR A 12 12.10 -7.87 8.44
CA THR A 12 11.72 -8.78 7.34
C THR A 12 10.96 -8.06 6.22
N PRO A 13 11.14 -8.48 4.95
CA PRO A 13 10.34 -7.96 3.84
C PRO A 13 8.83 -8.13 4.06
N ARG A 14 8.42 -9.24 4.67
CA ARG A 14 7.00 -9.52 4.96
C ARG A 14 6.43 -8.53 5.98
N GLY A 15 7.12 -8.31 7.09
CA GLY A 15 6.65 -7.36 8.09
C GLY A 15 6.61 -5.93 7.56
N MET A 16 7.58 -5.52 6.73
CA MET A 16 7.54 -4.21 6.06
C MET A 16 6.36 -4.07 5.09
N ARG A 17 6.08 -5.10 4.28
CA ARG A 17 4.92 -5.13 3.38
C ARG A 17 3.60 -5.04 4.15
N ASP A 18 3.42 -5.86 5.16
CA ASP A 18 2.17 -5.93 5.92
C ASP A 18 1.93 -4.60 6.67
N ARG A 19 2.99 -3.92 7.13
CA ARG A 19 2.91 -2.56 7.67
C ARG A 19 2.50 -1.53 6.62
N ALA A 20 3.09 -1.59 5.42
CA ALA A 20 2.76 -0.68 4.33
C ALA A 20 1.28 -0.82 3.94
N ILE A 21 0.79 -2.06 3.82
CA ILE A 21 -0.62 -2.39 3.58
C ILE A 21 -1.53 -1.73 4.63
N LEU A 22 -1.21 -1.87 5.92
CA LEU A 22 -2.01 -1.29 7.00
C LEU A 22 -1.99 0.24 6.97
N LEU A 23 -0.82 0.85 6.76
CA LEU A 23 -0.67 2.30 6.77
C LEU A 23 -1.34 2.95 5.56
N ILE A 24 -1.10 2.44 4.35
CA ILE A 24 -1.68 2.96 3.11
C ILE A 24 -3.20 2.73 3.12
N GLY A 25 -3.64 1.53 3.48
CA GLY A 25 -5.05 1.19 3.55
C GLY A 25 -5.81 2.07 4.55
N PHE A 26 -5.23 2.30 5.72
CA PHE A 26 -5.83 3.18 6.73
C PHE A 26 -5.81 4.65 6.33
N ALA A 27 -4.69 5.17 5.82
CA ALA A 27 -4.54 6.58 5.48
C ALA A 27 -5.40 6.99 4.28
N GLY A 28 -5.53 6.12 3.27
CA GLY A 28 -6.32 6.40 2.08
C GLY A 28 -7.77 5.91 2.15
N GLY A 29 -8.15 5.16 3.20
CA GLY A 29 -9.50 4.58 3.30
C GLY A 29 -9.80 3.50 2.25
N LEU A 30 -8.78 2.80 1.78
CA LEU A 30 -8.89 1.83 0.69
C LEU A 30 -9.61 0.56 1.14
N ARG A 31 -10.39 -0.02 0.23
CA ARG A 31 -10.94 -1.37 0.34
C ARG A 31 -9.84 -2.40 0.16
N ARG A 32 -10.09 -3.61 0.68
CA ARG A 32 -9.17 -4.74 0.53
C ARG A 32 -8.83 -5.02 -0.94
N SER A 33 -9.81 -4.98 -1.84
CA SER A 33 -9.59 -5.23 -3.27
C SER A 33 -8.69 -4.18 -3.92
N GLU A 34 -8.84 -2.92 -3.54
CA GLU A 34 -8.01 -1.81 -4.03
C GLU A 34 -6.56 -1.98 -3.56
N ILE A 35 -6.33 -2.30 -2.28
CA ILE A 35 -4.97 -2.50 -1.74
C ILE A 35 -4.27 -3.72 -2.35
N VAL A 36 -5.00 -4.81 -2.59
CA VAL A 36 -4.41 -6.05 -3.14
C VAL A 36 -4.11 -5.91 -4.63
N GLY A 37 -4.85 -5.08 -5.36
CA GLY A 37 -4.64 -4.81 -6.79
C GLY A 37 -3.75 -3.60 -7.10
N LEU A 38 -3.08 -3.04 -6.09
CA LEU A 38 -2.25 -1.85 -6.20
C LEU A 38 -0.82 -2.20 -6.65
N ASP A 39 -0.41 -1.65 -7.78
CA ASP A 39 0.95 -1.77 -8.28
C ASP A 39 1.90 -0.77 -7.60
N CYS A 40 3.19 -1.13 -7.53
CA CYS A 40 4.25 -0.24 -7.03
C CYS A 40 4.66 0.84 -8.04
N GLY A 41 4.10 0.80 -9.25
CA GLY A 41 4.32 1.76 -10.32
C GLY A 41 3.30 1.59 -11.43
N ARG A 42 3.20 2.59 -12.29
CA ARG A 42 2.24 2.58 -13.39
C ARG A 42 2.57 1.47 -14.40
N ASP A 43 1.53 0.83 -14.94
CA ASP A 43 1.60 -0.19 -16.00
C ASP A 43 2.48 -1.41 -15.65
N GLN A 44 2.56 -1.79 -14.36
CA GLN A 44 3.32 -2.97 -13.93
C GLN A 44 2.56 -4.28 -14.15
N THR A 45 1.25 -4.29 -13.92
CA THR A 45 0.41 -5.47 -14.05
C THR A 45 -0.72 -5.22 -15.06
N GLU A 46 -0.90 -6.14 -16.01
CA GLU A 46 -2.04 -6.12 -16.91
C GLU A 46 -3.34 -6.30 -16.09
N GLY A 47 -4.22 -5.30 -16.11
CA GLY A 47 -5.44 -5.28 -15.31
C GLY A 47 -5.26 -4.82 -13.86
N GLY A 48 -4.18 -4.13 -13.52
CA GLY A 48 -4.00 -3.51 -12.20
C GLY A 48 -5.14 -2.55 -11.83
N CYS A 49 -5.49 -2.48 -10.54
CA CYS A 49 -6.60 -1.66 -10.03
C CYS A 49 -6.14 -0.26 -9.57
N GLY A 50 -4.89 0.09 -9.82
CA GLY A 50 -4.28 1.32 -9.34
C GLY A 50 -2.78 1.16 -9.13
N TRP A 51 -2.11 2.26 -8.81
CA TRP A 51 -0.67 2.27 -8.52
C TRP A 51 -0.33 3.34 -7.47
N VAL A 52 0.84 3.20 -6.85
CA VAL A 52 1.43 4.23 -5.99
C VAL A 52 2.59 4.94 -6.67
N GLU A 53 2.76 6.23 -6.35
CA GLU A 53 3.93 7.03 -6.72
C GLU A 53 4.50 7.70 -5.47
N THR A 54 5.81 7.54 -5.25
CA THR A 54 6.52 8.22 -4.14
C THR A 54 7.01 9.58 -4.63
N LEU A 55 6.50 10.64 -4.01
CA LEU A 55 6.87 12.02 -4.26
C LEU A 55 7.65 12.57 -3.07
N ALA A 56 8.36 13.69 -3.27
CA ALA A 56 9.11 14.34 -2.19
C ALA A 56 8.24 14.72 -0.97
N LYS A 57 6.94 14.94 -1.17
CA LYS A 57 5.98 15.36 -0.14
C LYS A 57 5.09 14.23 0.38
N GLY A 58 5.27 12.99 -0.08
CA GLY A 58 4.45 11.86 0.35
C GLY A 58 4.12 10.91 -0.78
N LEU A 59 2.99 10.21 -0.67
CA LEU A 59 2.55 9.22 -1.64
C LEU A 59 1.32 9.75 -2.40
N LEU A 60 1.33 9.59 -3.72
CA LEU A 60 0.14 9.69 -4.56
C LEU A 60 -0.37 8.27 -4.82
N VAL A 61 -1.64 8.03 -4.55
CA VAL A 61 -2.32 6.76 -4.80
C VAL A 61 -3.37 7.00 -5.88
N THR A 62 -3.24 6.30 -7.00
CA THR A 62 -4.24 6.34 -8.08
C THR A 62 -5.02 5.04 -8.06
N LEU A 63 -6.35 5.12 -8.08
CA LEU A 63 -7.25 3.97 -8.15
C LEU A 63 -8.00 3.98 -9.48
N LEU A 64 -8.11 2.80 -10.09
CA LEU A 64 -8.88 2.54 -11.30
C LEU A 64 -10.13 1.77 -10.85
N GLY A 65 -11.27 2.47 -10.84
CA GLY A 65 -12.55 1.96 -10.32
C GLY A 65 -13.16 0.84 -11.16
#